data_AF-A0A7X8KNV0-F1
#
_entry.id   AF-A0A7X8KNV0-F1
#
_cell.length_a   1.000
_cell.length_b   1.000
_cell.length_c   1.000
_cell.angle_alpha   90.00
_cell.angle_beta   90.00
_cell.angle_gamma   90.00
#
_symmetry.space_group_name_H-M   'P 1'
#
loop_
_entity.id
_entity.type
_entity.pdbx_description
1 polymer ?
#
loop_
_entity_poly.entity_id
_entity_poly.type
_entity_poly.pdbx_seq_one_letter_code
_entity_poly.pdbx_strand_id
1 'polypeptide(L)'
;MRLKLNLSTICFEFSISHYVRSTKERWDKEWCAVSVACRGGNWLNYVRNADETLLSCEVETILDHLEDLLNDRLHSSGQLAFIEPDFILILNPKKDLTKDAKYLYVAPGYEIQDIDMEWKIVFRDGKSNDHYLSLRFYREDLTHLQKYLSFITGKISQSDAEIQKMIESGVLCPF
;
A
#
# COMPACT_ATOMS: atom_id res chain seq x y z
N MET A 1 15.17 -1.16 -5.22
CA MET A 1 14.80 -0.37 -4.04
C MET A 1 13.76 -1.12 -3.26
N ARG A 2 13.90 -1.17 -1.93
CA ARG A 2 12.94 -1.82 -1.02
C ARG A 2 12.37 -0.80 -0.04
N LEU A 3 11.05 -0.70 0.02
CA LEU A 3 10.33 0.04 1.05
C LEU A 3 10.31 -0.81 2.34
N LYS A 4 10.61 -0.20 3.47
CA LYS A 4 10.59 -0.81 4.80
C LYS A 4 9.82 0.10 5.76
N LEU A 5 8.69 -0.40 6.23
CA LEU A 5 7.81 0.30 7.17
C LEU A 5 7.74 -0.44 8.50
N ASN A 6 7.64 0.31 9.58
CA ASN A 6 7.36 -0.23 10.90
C ASN A 6 5.89 0.04 11.26
N LEU A 7 5.03 -0.95 11.03
CA LEU A 7 3.60 -0.89 11.33
C LEU A 7 3.35 -1.30 12.79
N SER A 8 4.01 -0.61 13.72
CA SER A 8 4.07 -0.90 15.16
C SER A 8 4.76 -2.22 15.52
N THR A 9 4.05 -3.35 15.46
CA THR A 9 4.58 -4.68 15.86
C THR A 9 5.06 -5.50 14.67
N ILE A 10 4.83 -5.03 13.45
CA ILE A 10 5.15 -5.72 12.21
C ILE A 10 6.05 -4.83 11.36
N CYS A 11 7.23 -5.33 11.03
CA CYS A 11 8.05 -4.77 9.97
C CYS A 11 7.52 -5.28 8.62
N PHE A 12 7.04 -4.34 7.80
CA PHE A 12 6.57 -4.58 6.45
C PHE A 12 7.67 -4.16 5.47
N GLU A 13 8.10 -5.10 4.63
CA GLU A 13 9.05 -4.87 3.55
C GLU A 13 8.37 -5.15 2.21
N PHE A 14 8.52 -4.24 1.26
CA PHE A 14 7.88 -4.32 -0.04
C PHE A 14 8.82 -3.83 -1.12
N SER A 15 8.90 -4.55 -2.23
CA SER A 15 9.63 -4.09 -3.40
C SER A 15 8.96 -4.52 -4.70
N ILE A 16 8.91 -3.61 -5.65
CA ILE A 16 8.48 -3.82 -7.02
C ILE A 16 9.73 -3.71 -7.93
N SER A 17 9.89 -4.66 -8.83
CA SER A 17 10.87 -4.64 -9.92
C SER A 17 10.21 -4.98 -11.25
N HIS A 18 10.92 -4.70 -12.34
CA HIS A 18 10.45 -4.89 -13.72
C HIS A 18 9.23 -4.05 -14.11
N TYR A 19 8.89 -3.02 -13.33
CA TYR A 19 7.90 -2.04 -13.75
C TYR A 19 8.28 -1.42 -15.09
N VAL A 20 7.31 -1.41 -15.99
CA VAL A 20 7.30 -0.67 -17.24
C VAL A 20 6.02 0.13 -17.30
N ARG A 21 6.07 1.37 -17.81
CA ARG A 21 4.88 2.21 -17.90
C ARG A 21 3.80 1.53 -18.74
N SER A 22 2.58 1.47 -18.22
CA SER A 22 1.50 0.78 -18.90
C SER A 22 1.06 1.51 -20.18
N THR A 23 0.66 0.75 -21.19
CA THR A 23 0.00 1.28 -22.40
C THR A 23 -1.29 0.54 -22.69
N LYS A 24 -2.21 1.17 -23.44
CA LYS A 24 -3.51 0.56 -23.76
C LYS A 24 -3.39 -0.74 -24.56
N GLU A 25 -2.28 -0.94 -25.26
CA GLU A 25 -2.06 -2.11 -26.11
C GLU A 25 -1.53 -3.33 -25.34
N ARG A 26 -0.91 -3.12 -24.17
CA ARG A 26 -0.17 -4.16 -23.43
C ARG A 26 -0.41 -4.20 -21.92
N TRP A 27 -1.33 -3.38 -21.42
CA TRP A 27 -1.62 -3.25 -19.98
C TRP A 27 -1.87 -4.58 -19.26
N ASP A 28 -2.38 -5.60 -19.95
CA ASP A 28 -2.70 -6.93 -19.43
C ASP A 28 -1.53 -7.94 -19.46
N LYS A 29 -0.34 -7.52 -19.93
CA LYS A 29 0.84 -8.39 -20.14
C LYS A 29 2.08 -7.93 -19.40
N GLU A 30 2.05 -6.75 -18.80
CA GLU A 30 3.19 -6.10 -18.19
C GLU A 30 3.19 -6.37 -16.69
N TRP A 31 3.69 -7.54 -16.32
CA TRP A 31 3.79 -7.98 -14.93
C TRP A 31 4.99 -7.38 -14.23
N CYS A 32 4.76 -6.90 -13.01
CA CYS A 32 5.81 -6.50 -12.09
C CYS A 32 6.15 -7.68 -11.18
N ALA A 33 7.45 -7.89 -10.92
CA ALA A 33 7.87 -8.81 -9.89
C ALA A 33 7.79 -8.12 -8.52
N VAL A 34 7.01 -8.70 -7.62
CA VAL A 34 6.73 -8.15 -6.29
C VAL A 34 7.35 -9.06 -5.23
N SER A 35 8.08 -8.46 -4.31
CA SER A 35 8.51 -9.12 -3.08
C SER A 35 7.86 -8.46 -1.89
N VAL A 36 7.34 -9.27 -0.97
CA VAL A 36 6.73 -8.81 0.27
C VAL A 36 7.23 -9.65 1.43
N ALA A 37 7.57 -8.98 2.54
CA ALA A 37 7.88 -9.66 3.78
C ALA A 37 7.21 -8.94 4.95
N CYS A 38 6.64 -9.73 5.86
CA CYS A 38 6.03 -9.25 7.08
C CYS A 38 6.68 -10.01 8.23
N ARG A 39 7.35 -9.27 9.14
CA ARG A 39 8.09 -9.85 10.26
C ARG A 39 7.65 -9.22 11.56
N GLY A 40 7.33 -10.04 12.56
CA GLY A 40 6.89 -9.59 13.87
C GLY A 40 7.43 -10.51 14.96
N GLY A 41 8.30 -9.98 15.82
CA GLY A 41 8.91 -10.72 16.93
C GLY A 41 9.35 -12.14 16.56
N ASN A 42 8.92 -13.12 17.34
CA ASN A 42 9.10 -14.55 17.11
C ASN A 42 7.84 -15.24 16.52
N TRP A 43 6.78 -14.48 16.23
CA TRP A 43 5.45 -15.02 15.93
C TRP A 43 5.04 -14.86 14.47
N LEU A 44 5.71 -13.98 13.71
CA LEU A 44 5.44 -13.75 12.29
C LEU A 44 6.74 -13.68 11.49
N ASN A 45 6.87 -14.56 10.50
CA ASN A 45 7.92 -14.52 9.49
C ASN A 45 7.34 -14.96 8.14
N TYR A 46 6.56 -14.07 7.53
CA TYR A 46 5.98 -14.29 6.21
C TYR A 46 6.85 -13.62 5.16
N VAL A 47 7.23 -14.36 4.11
CA VAL A 47 8.09 -13.87 3.02
C VAL A 47 7.62 -14.47 1.71
N ARG A 48 7.45 -13.61 0.69
CA ARG A 48 7.30 -13.98 -0.71
C ARG A 48 8.24 -13.14 -1.56
N ASN A 49 8.93 -13.77 -2.49
CA ASN A 49 10.01 -13.12 -3.25
C ASN A 49 9.71 -13.19 -4.73
N ALA A 50 9.72 -12.03 -5.38
CA ALA A 50 9.71 -11.84 -6.82
C ALA A 50 8.60 -12.61 -7.57
N ASP A 51 7.40 -12.64 -7.01
CA ASP A 51 6.22 -13.21 -7.68
C ASP A 51 5.59 -12.17 -8.62
N GLU A 52 5.13 -12.58 -9.80
CA GLU A 52 4.35 -11.75 -10.74
C GLU A 52 2.92 -11.58 -10.22
N THR A 53 2.70 -10.70 -9.23
CA THR A 53 1.40 -10.55 -8.56
C THR A 53 0.65 -9.26 -8.91
N LEU A 54 1.31 -8.29 -9.54
CA LEU A 54 0.70 -7.02 -9.93
C LEU A 54 1.11 -6.68 -11.37
N LEU A 55 0.14 -6.23 -12.17
CA LEU A 55 0.40 -5.58 -13.44
C LEU A 55 0.90 -4.14 -13.23
N SER A 56 1.65 -3.61 -14.18
CA SER A 56 2.09 -2.21 -14.18
C SER A 56 0.92 -1.23 -14.05
N CYS A 57 -0.19 -1.47 -14.74
CA CYS A 57 -1.38 -0.61 -14.63
C CYS A 57 -2.04 -0.69 -13.24
N GLU A 58 -1.91 -1.82 -12.53
CA GLU A 58 -2.41 -1.97 -11.16
C GLU A 58 -1.52 -1.19 -10.19
N VAL A 59 -0.19 -1.16 -10.40
CA VAL A 59 0.73 -0.30 -9.65
C VAL A 59 0.38 1.18 -9.84
N GLU A 60 0.12 1.60 -11.07
CA GLU A 60 -0.35 2.97 -11.39
C GLU A 60 -1.70 3.26 -10.73
N THR A 61 -2.65 2.31 -10.77
CA THR A 61 -3.97 2.44 -10.13
C THR A 61 -3.85 2.62 -8.62
N ILE A 62 -2.98 1.85 -7.96
CA ILE A 62 -2.73 2.00 -6.51
C ILE A 62 -2.19 3.39 -6.22
N LEU A 63 -1.19 3.85 -7.00
CA LEU A 63 -0.59 5.16 -6.81
C LEU A 63 -1.63 6.30 -6.93
N ASP A 64 -2.47 6.26 -7.96
CA ASP A 64 -3.49 7.29 -8.17
C ASP A 64 -4.54 7.29 -7.04
N HIS A 65 -4.96 6.12 -6.55
CA HIS A 65 -5.88 6.03 -5.41
C HIS A 65 -5.26 6.49 -4.08
N LEU A 66 -3.96 6.25 -3.88
CA LEU A 66 -3.24 6.79 -2.72
C LEU A 66 -3.13 8.32 -2.81
N GLU A 67 -2.87 8.87 -3.99
CA GLU A 67 -2.87 10.31 -4.22
C GLU A 67 -4.27 10.89 -3.91
N ASP A 68 -5.35 10.25 -4.35
CA ASP A 68 -6.71 10.70 -4.05
C ASP A 68 -7.04 10.61 -2.56
N LEU A 69 -6.63 9.53 -1.90
CA LEU A 69 -6.83 9.35 -0.46
C LEU A 69 -6.09 10.42 0.36
N LEU A 70 -4.80 10.63 0.07
CA LEU A 70 -3.95 11.58 0.81
C LEU A 70 -4.38 13.03 0.64
N ASN A 71 -4.99 13.37 -0.51
CA ASN A 71 -5.44 14.71 -0.84
C ASN A 71 -6.96 14.92 -0.61
N ASP A 72 -7.61 14.09 0.20
CA ASP A 72 -9.03 14.19 0.56
C ASP A 72 -10.00 14.19 -0.67
N ARG A 73 -9.61 13.53 -1.77
CA ARG A 73 -10.42 13.39 -3.00
C ARG A 73 -11.29 12.13 -3.04
N LEU A 74 -11.11 11.22 -2.07
CA LEU A 74 -12.02 10.08 -1.86
C LEU A 74 -13.10 10.44 -0.83
N HIS A 75 -14.37 10.19 -1.17
CA HIS A 75 -15.52 10.54 -0.31
C HIS A 75 -16.21 9.32 0.32
N SER A 76 -15.85 8.11 -0.11
CA SER A 76 -16.40 6.85 0.39
C SER A 76 -15.31 5.80 0.44
N SER A 77 -15.42 4.86 1.39
CA SER A 77 -14.52 3.70 1.43
C SER A 77 -14.65 2.87 0.15
N GLY A 78 -13.54 2.38 -0.36
CA GLY A 78 -13.47 1.59 -1.58
C GLY A 78 -12.51 0.42 -1.45
N GLN A 79 -12.71 -0.61 -2.28
CA GLN A 79 -11.83 -1.77 -2.35
C GLN A 79 -11.18 -1.84 -3.74
N LEU A 80 -9.86 -2.00 -3.76
CA LEU A 80 -9.10 -2.41 -4.94
C LEU A 80 -8.82 -3.91 -4.84
N ALA A 81 -9.22 -4.62 -5.88
CA ALA A 81 -8.89 -6.02 -6.11
C ALA A 81 -8.24 -6.12 -7.50
N PHE A 82 -7.31 -7.06 -7.64
CA PHE A 82 -6.46 -7.20 -8.81
C PHE A 82 -6.74 -8.50 -9.56
N ILE A 83 -6.20 -8.64 -10.77
CA ILE A 83 -6.33 -9.87 -11.56
C ILE A 83 -5.82 -11.06 -10.75
N GLU A 84 -4.66 -10.89 -10.14
CA GLU A 84 -4.14 -11.85 -9.18
C GLU A 84 -4.62 -11.47 -7.76
N PRO A 85 -5.49 -12.29 -7.14
CA PRO A 85 -6.06 -11.99 -5.81
C PRO A 85 -5.05 -12.15 -4.65
N ASP A 86 -3.76 -11.86 -4.85
CA ASP A 86 -2.75 -11.85 -3.77
C ASP A 86 -2.96 -10.69 -2.80
N PHE A 87 -3.46 -9.57 -3.32
CA PHE A 87 -3.61 -8.34 -2.58
C PHE A 87 -5.03 -7.79 -2.70
N ILE A 88 -5.55 -7.31 -1.58
CA ILE A 88 -6.77 -6.51 -1.52
C ILE A 88 -6.46 -5.27 -0.70
N LEU A 89 -6.71 -4.10 -1.26
CA LEU A 89 -6.53 -2.82 -0.57
C LEU A 89 -7.90 -2.23 -0.29
N ILE A 90 -8.15 -1.87 0.96
CA ILE A 90 -9.37 -1.18 1.38
C ILE A 90 -8.97 0.22 1.81
N LEU A 91 -9.37 1.23 1.06
CA LEU A 91 -9.03 2.63 1.32
C LEU A 91 -10.17 3.27 2.10
N ASN A 92 -9.85 3.88 3.24
CA ASN A 92 -10.81 4.53 4.11
C ASN A 92 -10.51 6.04 4.16
N PRO A 93 -11.32 6.88 3.51
CA PRO A 93 -11.15 8.31 3.58
C PRO A 93 -11.47 8.84 4.98
N LYS A 94 -11.06 10.08 5.23
CA LYS A 94 -11.35 10.83 6.46
C LYS A 94 -12.86 10.90 6.68
N LYS A 95 -13.31 10.67 7.91
CA LYS A 95 -14.73 10.66 8.28
C LYS A 95 -15.00 11.62 9.43
N ASP A 96 -16.10 12.35 9.28
CA ASP A 96 -16.71 13.11 10.37
C ASP A 96 -17.68 12.19 11.11
N LEU A 97 -17.24 11.69 12.26
CA LEU A 97 -17.97 10.72 13.07
C LEU A 97 -19.27 11.30 13.64
N THR A 98 -19.40 12.63 13.74
CA THR A 98 -20.63 13.28 14.22
C THR A 98 -21.78 13.16 13.22
N LYS A 99 -21.46 12.88 11.95
CA LYS A 99 -22.43 12.65 10.87
C LYS A 99 -22.74 11.18 10.66
N ASP A 100 -22.02 10.28 11.33
CA ASP A 100 -22.24 8.84 11.22
C ASP A 100 -23.29 8.40 12.25
N ALA A 101 -24.44 7.96 11.75
CA ALA A 101 -25.59 7.52 12.56
C ALA A 101 -25.27 6.34 13.51
N LYS A 102 -24.13 5.66 13.32
CA LYS A 102 -23.63 4.63 14.24
C LYS A 102 -23.29 5.19 15.62
N TYR A 103 -22.88 6.46 15.72
CA TYR A 103 -22.44 7.06 16.97
C TYR A 103 -23.54 7.95 17.57
N LEU A 104 -23.98 7.61 18.79
CA LEU A 104 -24.91 8.44 19.56
C LEU A 104 -24.23 9.68 20.18
N TYR A 105 -22.93 9.57 20.46
CA TYR A 105 -22.11 10.63 21.02
C TYR A 105 -20.68 10.49 20.53
N VAL A 106 -20.06 11.62 20.17
CA VAL A 106 -18.64 11.71 19.85
C VAL A 106 -18.04 12.75 20.79
N ALA A 107 -16.95 12.37 21.48
CA ALA A 107 -16.30 13.26 22.42
C ALA A 107 -15.62 14.44 21.69
N PRO A 108 -15.61 15.65 22.28
CA PRO A 108 -14.88 16.78 21.72
C PRO A 108 -13.41 16.45 21.47
N GLY A 109 -12.90 16.74 20.27
CA GLY A 109 -11.54 16.41 19.84
C GLY A 109 -11.37 15.03 19.18
N TYR A 110 -12.45 14.24 19.07
CA TYR A 110 -12.45 12.91 18.41
C TYR A 110 -13.47 12.84 17.25
N GLU A 111 -13.92 13.98 16.75
CA GLU A 111 -14.93 14.08 15.69
C GLU A 111 -14.45 13.56 14.36
N ILE A 112 -13.15 13.70 14.10
CA ILE A 112 -12.54 13.34 12.82
C ILE A 112 -11.74 12.06 12.98
N GLN A 113 -12.18 11.01 12.29
CA GLN A 113 -11.35 9.85 12.02
C GLN A 113 -10.49 10.15 10.78
N ASP A 114 -9.17 10.07 10.93
CA ASP A 114 -8.24 10.29 9.81
C ASP A 114 -8.26 9.12 8.81
N ILE A 115 -7.59 9.32 7.66
CA ILE A 115 -7.45 8.29 6.63
C ILE A 115 -6.69 7.06 7.13
N ASP A 116 -7.05 5.90 6.59
CA ASP A 116 -6.24 4.70 6.67
C ASP A 116 -6.44 3.81 5.45
N MET A 117 -5.60 2.80 5.34
CA MET A 117 -5.77 1.70 4.38
C MET A 117 -5.55 0.37 5.09
N GLU A 118 -6.40 -0.60 4.77
CA GLU A 118 -6.16 -2.00 5.08
C GLU A 118 -5.56 -2.68 3.86
N TRP A 119 -4.40 -3.31 4.01
CA TRP A 119 -3.78 -4.15 3.00
C TRP A 119 -3.88 -5.60 3.44
N LYS A 120 -4.70 -6.39 2.74
CA LYS A 120 -4.80 -7.83 2.94
C LYS A 120 -3.86 -8.54 1.97
N ILE A 121 -3.01 -9.40 2.51
CA ILE A 121 -2.09 -10.26 1.77
C ILE A 121 -2.59 -11.69 1.91
N VAL A 122 -3.10 -12.24 0.81
CA VAL A 122 -3.71 -13.58 0.77
C VAL A 122 -2.62 -14.65 0.70
N PHE A 123 -2.77 -15.70 1.50
CA PHE A 123 -1.83 -16.82 1.58
C PHE A 123 -2.14 -17.87 0.51
N ARG A 124 -1.50 -17.74 -0.66
CA ARG A 124 -1.63 -18.77 -1.70
C ARG A 124 -0.72 -19.97 -1.43
N ASP A 125 -1.32 -21.15 -1.47
CA ASP A 125 -0.66 -22.45 -1.48
C ASP A 125 -0.96 -23.25 -2.76
N GLY A 126 -1.40 -22.55 -3.82
CA GLY A 126 -1.88 -23.17 -5.06
C GLY A 126 -3.36 -23.53 -5.05
N LYS A 127 -4.09 -23.24 -3.97
CA LYS A 127 -5.55 -23.34 -3.89
C LYS A 127 -6.18 -21.99 -3.54
N SER A 128 -7.44 -21.81 -3.92
CA SER A 128 -8.25 -20.71 -3.41
C SER A 128 -8.54 -20.99 -1.93
N ASN A 129 -8.02 -20.13 -1.06
CA ASN A 129 -8.34 -20.12 0.36
C ASN A 129 -8.48 -18.66 0.81
N ASP A 130 -9.35 -18.41 1.79
CA ASP A 130 -9.67 -17.06 2.27
C ASP A 130 -8.75 -16.62 3.43
N HIS A 131 -7.58 -17.25 3.58
CA HIS A 131 -6.65 -16.92 4.65
C HIS A 131 -5.74 -15.77 4.22
N TYR A 132 -5.67 -14.73 5.05
CA TYR A 132 -4.87 -13.55 4.76
C TYR A 132 -4.23 -12.96 6.02
N LEU A 133 -3.13 -12.25 5.82
CA LEU A 133 -2.62 -11.26 6.77
C LEU A 133 -3.25 -9.91 6.44
N SER A 134 -3.88 -9.26 7.41
CA SER A 134 -4.37 -7.90 7.25
C SER A 134 -3.49 -6.92 8.02
N LEU A 135 -3.00 -5.90 7.32
CA LEU A 135 -2.14 -4.85 7.83
C LEU A 135 -2.82 -3.50 7.68
N ARG A 136 -2.68 -2.64 8.69
CA ARG A 136 -3.26 -1.29 8.66
C ARG A 136 -2.15 -0.25 8.49
N PHE A 137 -2.36 0.65 7.54
CA PHE A 137 -1.46 1.73 7.17
C PHE A 137 -2.15 3.05 7.52
N TYR A 138 -1.47 3.88 8.28
CA TYR A 138 -1.95 5.23 8.61
C TYR A 138 -1.28 6.27 7.70
N ARG A 139 -1.68 7.54 7.84
CA ARG A 139 -1.25 8.64 6.96
C ARG A 139 0.26 8.67 6.68
N GLU A 140 1.10 8.47 7.68
CA GLU A 140 2.56 8.47 7.50
C GLU A 140 3.03 7.29 6.63
N ASP A 141 2.54 6.08 6.93
CA ASP A 141 2.84 4.87 6.14
C ASP A 141 2.38 5.02 4.69
N LEU A 142 1.18 5.57 4.50
CA LEU A 142 0.58 5.86 3.20
C LEU A 142 1.40 6.89 2.41
N THR A 143 1.93 7.90 3.09
CA THR A 143 2.78 8.92 2.47
C THR A 143 4.09 8.29 1.97
N HIS A 144 4.74 7.46 2.79
CA HIS A 144 5.93 6.72 2.36
C HIS A 144 5.63 5.76 1.20
N LEU A 145 4.50 5.04 1.24
CA LEU A 145 4.09 4.16 0.16
C LEU A 145 3.83 4.93 -1.15
N GLN A 146 3.11 6.05 -1.09
CA GLN A 146 2.84 6.92 -2.25
C GLN A 146 4.14 7.45 -2.86
N LYS A 147 5.09 7.89 -2.03
CA LYS A 147 6.40 8.37 -2.50
C LYS A 147 7.23 7.26 -3.12
N TYR A 148 7.25 6.09 -2.50
CA TYR A 148 7.89 4.90 -3.04
C TYR A 148 7.33 4.55 -4.42
N LEU A 149 5.99 4.45 -4.56
CA LEU A 149 5.37 4.15 -5.83
C LEU A 149 5.63 5.24 -6.87
N SER A 150 5.58 6.52 -6.50
CA SER A 150 5.94 7.63 -7.40
C SER A 150 7.37 7.50 -7.94
N PHE A 151 8.31 7.04 -7.11
CA PHE A 151 9.68 6.78 -7.51
C PHE A 151 9.77 5.57 -8.46
N ILE A 152 9.10 4.46 -8.13
CA ILE A 152 9.06 3.26 -8.98
C ILE A 152 8.46 3.56 -10.35
N THR A 153 7.39 4.35 -10.41
CA THR A 153 6.74 4.71 -11.67
C THR A 153 7.48 5.80 -12.45
N GLY A 154 8.58 6.34 -11.90
CA GLY A 154 9.37 7.40 -12.50
C GLY A 154 8.69 8.79 -12.48
N LYS A 155 7.62 8.99 -11.69
CA LYS A 155 7.02 10.32 -11.48
C LYS A 155 7.98 11.26 -10.73
N ILE A 156 8.82 10.70 -9.86
CA ILE A 156 9.91 11.41 -9.17
C ILE A 156 11.23 10.64 -9.31
N SER A 157 12.35 11.34 -9.25
CA SER A 157 13.69 10.75 -9.40
C SER A 157 14.30 10.38 -8.05
N GLN A 158 15.42 9.65 -8.08
CA GLN A 158 16.19 9.36 -6.88
C GLN A 158 16.71 10.63 -6.19
N SER A 159 16.96 11.71 -6.94
CA SER A 159 17.45 12.99 -6.39
C SER A 159 16.36 13.82 -5.70
N ASP A 160 15.10 13.36 -5.69
CA ASP A 160 14.02 14.01 -4.94
C ASP A 160 14.35 14.04 -3.45
N ALA A 161 14.13 15.19 -2.80
CA ALA A 161 14.53 15.42 -1.42
C ALA A 161 13.83 14.46 -0.43
N GLU A 162 12.56 14.11 -0.67
CA GLU A 162 11.85 13.17 0.18
C GLU A 162 12.36 11.74 -0.02
N ILE A 163 12.74 11.36 -1.26
CA ILE A 163 13.37 10.07 -1.52
C ILE A 163 14.73 9.96 -0.82
N GLN A 164 15.56 11.01 -0.87
CA GLN A 164 16.83 11.02 -0.14
C GLN A 164 16.62 10.89 1.37
N LYS A 165 15.65 11.64 1.94
CA LYS A 165 15.29 11.54 3.36
C LYS A 165 14.80 10.15 3.75
N MET A 166 14.01 9.49 2.90
CA MET A 166 13.57 8.11 3.11
C MET A 166 14.73 7.11 3.06
N ILE A 167 15.75 7.36 2.24
CA ILE A 167 16.97 6.55 2.20
C ILE A 167 17.79 6.74 3.48
N GLU A 168 18.02 7.99 3.88
CA GLU A 168 18.77 8.33 5.10
C GLU A 168 18.12 7.76 6.37
N SER A 169 16.79 7.74 6.45
CA SER A 169 16.05 7.20 7.58
C SER A 169 15.92 5.66 7.55
N GLY A 170 16.34 5.00 6.47
CA GLY A 170 16.23 3.56 6.30
C GLY A 170 14.81 3.07 5.96
N VAL A 171 13.87 3.98 5.70
CA VAL A 171 12.53 3.63 5.17
C VAL A 171 12.64 3.09 3.73
N LEU A 172 13.64 3.54 2.98
CA LEU A 172 13.88 3.12 1.61
C LEU A 172 15.32 2.59 1.46
N CYS A 173 15.48 1.27 1.31
CA CYS A 173 16.79 0.62 1.33
C CYS A 173 17.30 0.29 -0.09
N PRO A 174 18.44 0.88 -0.55
CA PRO A 174 19.09 0.51 -1.80
C PRO A 174 19.52 -0.95 -1.78
N PHE A 175 19.58 -1.57 -2.96
CA PHE A 175 20.04 -2.95 -3.10
C PHE A 175 21.55 -3.04 -2.88
#